data_AF-A0A520TUS9-F1
#
_entry.id   AF-A0A520TUS9-F1
#
_cell.length_a   1.000
_cell.length_b   1.000
_cell.length_c   1.000
_cell.angle_alpha   90.00
_cell.angle_beta   90.00
_cell.angle_gamma   90.00
#
_symmetry.space_group_name_H-M   'P 1'
#
loop_
_entity.id
_entity.type
_entity.pdbx_description
1 polymer ?
#
loop_
_entity_poly.entity_id
_entity_poly.type
_entity_poly.pdbx_seq_one_letter_code
_entity_poly.pdbx_strand_id
1 'polypeptide(L)'
;MNIKTTLIFCLSIIVALLLMALERSVGIGWDFHPDSVHYSKNSIYIANSLFESGFLSWFNGGYYYIIYVLNQDIFNVTLYNLILYSLTNVLIAKMHWEARSNYIISIALILLLLNPYRIHLATTMLKDTTMIFLTVLIFYKFRYAILLILPTVMIRLASLFYFIAWFKPKSMKFIIFIGIAIFIAFPDPIISQLDNSGSIDLKTREFDNIPSFQEYGYFGSLIRGIVWPILALSGLFVFISPAFAYIFVSIGCFMNIAYSYIVYKRPPILLRIFIPMAIIAILVPGFTSYIRYVYPLIIITPLLLGIDYIRMKKEKQI
;
A
#
# COMPACT_ATOMS: atom_id res chain seq x y z
N MET A 1 21.28 0.08 17.73
CA MET A 1 20.37 1.15 17.26
C MET A 1 20.76 2.45 17.95
N ASN A 2 20.75 3.60 17.27
CA ASN A 2 20.93 4.91 17.92
C ASN A 2 19.71 5.21 18.81
N ILE A 3 19.86 5.96 19.91
CA ILE A 3 18.77 6.34 20.82
C ILE A 3 17.53 6.90 20.06
N LYS A 4 17.74 7.68 19.00
CA LYS A 4 16.66 8.22 18.16
C LYS A 4 15.86 7.12 17.44
N THR A 5 16.55 6.08 16.93
CA THR A 5 15.88 4.93 16.31
C THR A 5 15.08 4.13 17.33
N THR A 6 15.64 3.92 18.52
CA THR A 6 14.98 3.16 19.60
C THR A 6 13.73 3.88 20.05
N LEU A 7 13.80 5.21 20.21
CA LEU A 7 12.63 6.01 20.59
C LEU A 7 11.50 5.90 19.56
N ILE A 8 11.80 6.01 18.26
CA ILE A 8 10.77 5.88 17.20
C ILE A 8 10.15 4.49 17.19
N PHE A 9 10.98 3.44 17.38
CA PHE A 9 10.50 2.06 17.46
C PHE A 9 9.55 1.88 18.65
N CYS A 10 9.96 2.23 19.86
CA CYS A 10 9.14 2.10 21.06
C CYS A 10 7.88 2.96 21.00
N LEU A 11 7.98 4.21 20.53
CA LEU A 11 6.84 5.09 20.35
C LEU A 11 5.82 4.50 19.37
N SER A 12 6.29 3.89 18.27
CA SER A 12 5.41 3.24 17.29
C SER A 12 4.62 2.09 17.92
N ILE A 13 5.26 1.27 18.76
CA ILE A 13 4.58 0.18 19.49
C ILE A 13 3.56 0.76 20.46
N ILE A 14 3.93 1.74 21.29
CA ILE A 14 3.03 2.31 22.31
C ILE A 14 1.79 2.91 21.64
N VAL A 15 1.98 3.75 20.62
CA VAL A 15 0.86 4.37 19.90
C VAL A 15 -0.01 3.32 19.22
N ALA A 16 0.59 2.26 18.66
CA ALA A 16 -0.18 1.20 18.04
C ALA A 16 -1.01 0.38 19.05
N LEU A 17 -0.46 0.10 20.23
CA LEU A 17 -1.21 -0.55 21.31
C LEU A 17 -2.34 0.33 21.85
N LEU A 18 -2.12 1.64 21.97
CA LEU A 18 -3.16 2.59 22.37
C LEU A 18 -4.30 2.65 21.34
N LEU A 19 -3.98 2.76 20.05
CA LEU A 19 -5.01 2.75 19.01
C LEU A 19 -5.71 1.40 18.94
N MET A 20 -4.99 0.29 19.08
CA MET A 20 -5.59 -1.03 19.17
C MET A 20 -6.62 -1.10 20.31
N ALA A 21 -6.28 -0.62 21.50
CA ALA A 21 -7.21 -0.59 22.64
C ALA A 21 -8.46 0.26 22.35
N LEU A 22 -8.30 1.40 21.68
CA LEU A 22 -9.41 2.23 21.23
C LEU A 22 -10.28 1.53 20.17
N GLU A 23 -9.66 0.85 19.20
CA GLU A 23 -10.39 0.05 18.21
C GLU A 23 -11.21 -1.04 18.88
N ARG A 24 -10.65 -1.73 19.88
CA ARG A 24 -11.37 -2.77 20.63
C ARG A 24 -12.52 -2.21 21.46
N SER A 25 -12.37 -1.03 22.05
CA SER A 25 -13.45 -0.42 22.84
C SER A 25 -14.65 0.02 22.00
N VAL A 26 -14.45 0.30 20.70
CA VAL A 26 -15.53 0.60 19.73
C VAL A 26 -16.01 -0.63 18.96
N GLY A 27 -15.57 -1.84 19.32
CA GLY A 27 -16.01 -3.10 18.70
C GLY A 27 -15.31 -3.48 17.40
N ILE A 28 -14.21 -2.80 17.02
CA ILE A 28 -13.43 -3.16 15.84
C ILE A 28 -12.47 -4.30 16.21
N GLY A 29 -12.90 -5.52 15.88
CA GLY A 29 -12.18 -6.76 16.11
C GLY A 29 -11.05 -7.04 15.13
N TRP A 30 -10.35 -8.17 15.33
CA TRP A 30 -9.25 -8.61 14.45
C TRP A 30 -9.82 -9.24 13.17
N ASP A 31 -11.05 -9.73 13.30
CA ASP A 31 -11.97 -10.33 12.35
C ASP A 31 -12.81 -9.29 11.59
N PHE A 32 -12.58 -7.99 11.80
CA PHE A 32 -13.26 -6.92 11.06
C PHE A 32 -13.11 -7.06 9.54
N HIS A 33 -11.98 -7.60 9.08
CA HIS A 33 -11.72 -7.90 7.68
C HIS A 33 -11.98 -9.39 7.36
N PRO A 34 -12.71 -9.72 6.28
CA PRO A 34 -12.93 -11.11 5.85
C PRO A 34 -11.63 -11.86 5.61
N ASP A 35 -10.65 -11.17 5.05
CA ASP A 35 -9.31 -11.69 4.83
C ASP A 35 -8.66 -12.18 6.13
N SER A 36 -8.77 -11.41 7.23
CA SER A 36 -8.24 -11.84 8.53
C SER A 36 -8.86 -13.17 8.95
N VAL A 37 -10.19 -13.32 8.84
CA VAL A 37 -10.89 -14.56 9.17
C VAL A 37 -10.44 -15.69 8.25
N HIS A 38 -10.29 -15.41 6.96
CA HIS A 38 -9.85 -16.39 5.96
C HIS A 38 -8.44 -16.89 6.24
N TYR A 39 -7.48 -16.00 6.53
CA TYR A 39 -6.13 -16.38 6.91
C TYR A 39 -6.12 -17.19 8.21
N SER A 40 -6.95 -16.84 9.20
CA SER A 40 -6.99 -17.56 10.48
C SER A 40 -7.48 -18.99 10.30
N LYS A 41 -8.49 -19.21 9.45
CA LYS A 41 -9.08 -20.53 9.24
C LYS A 41 -8.28 -21.41 8.27
N ASN A 42 -7.73 -20.85 7.20
CA ASN A 42 -7.25 -21.66 6.07
C ASN A 42 -5.73 -21.79 5.94
N SER A 43 -4.94 -21.02 6.71
CA SER A 43 -3.48 -20.99 6.52
C SER A 43 -2.76 -22.32 6.72
N ILE A 44 -3.16 -23.18 7.66
CA ILE A 44 -2.55 -24.53 7.81
C ILE A 44 -2.76 -25.35 6.54
N TYR A 45 -4.00 -25.48 6.08
CA TYR A 45 -4.34 -26.25 4.89
C TYR A 45 -3.62 -25.72 3.64
N ILE A 46 -3.69 -24.40 3.42
CA ILE A 46 -3.07 -23.77 2.26
C ILE A 46 -1.55 -23.92 2.33
N ALA A 47 -0.91 -23.65 3.49
CA ALA A 47 0.53 -23.79 3.64
C ALA A 47 1.03 -25.21 3.35
N ASN A 48 0.32 -26.25 3.81
CA ASN A 48 0.66 -27.64 3.48
C ASN A 48 0.56 -27.89 1.97
N SER A 49 -0.51 -27.40 1.32
CA SER A 49 -0.66 -27.52 -0.15
C SER A 49 0.45 -26.82 -0.93
N LEU A 50 1.04 -25.74 -0.39
CA LEU A 50 2.16 -25.02 -1.01
C LEU A 50 3.44 -25.88 -1.05
N PHE A 51 3.66 -26.73 -0.04
CA PHE A 51 4.78 -27.66 -0.01
C PHE A 51 4.60 -28.79 -1.02
N GLU A 52 3.37 -29.29 -1.17
CA GLU A 52 3.04 -30.37 -2.09
C GLU A 52 3.04 -29.94 -3.56
N SER A 53 2.59 -28.71 -3.85
CA SER A 53 2.38 -28.20 -5.21
C SER A 53 3.62 -27.57 -5.85
N GLY A 54 4.76 -27.54 -5.14
CA GLY A 54 6.02 -27.01 -5.63
C GLY A 54 6.11 -25.47 -5.69
N PHE A 55 7.24 -24.95 -6.17
CA PHE A 55 7.64 -23.54 -6.05
C PHE A 55 6.64 -22.53 -6.63
N LEU A 56 5.98 -22.83 -7.76
CA LEU A 56 5.06 -21.88 -8.40
C LEU A 56 3.82 -21.56 -7.54
N SER A 57 3.37 -22.50 -6.72
CA SER A 57 2.22 -22.30 -5.82
C SER A 57 2.49 -21.21 -4.76
N TRP A 58 3.75 -20.93 -4.45
CA TRP A 58 4.14 -19.93 -3.48
C TRP A 58 3.88 -18.49 -3.94
N PHE A 59 3.75 -18.26 -5.25
CA PHE A 59 3.36 -16.95 -5.76
C PHE A 59 1.93 -16.61 -5.32
N ASN A 60 1.77 -15.48 -4.64
CA ASN A 60 0.54 -15.06 -3.92
C ASN A 60 0.13 -15.95 -2.71
N GLY A 61 0.85 -17.04 -2.43
CA GLY A 61 0.60 -17.96 -1.30
C GLY A 61 1.45 -17.70 -0.05
N GLY A 62 2.56 -16.95 -0.18
CA GLY A 62 3.58 -16.81 0.87
C GLY A 62 3.08 -16.22 2.19
N TYR A 63 1.99 -15.46 2.20
CA TYR A 63 1.43 -14.96 3.46
C TYR A 63 0.79 -16.08 4.31
N TYR A 64 0.12 -17.05 3.69
CA TYR A 64 -0.44 -18.20 4.41
C TYR A 64 0.65 -18.97 5.13
N TYR A 65 1.84 -19.09 4.52
CA TYR A 65 3.00 -19.68 5.17
C TYR A 65 3.47 -18.88 6.40
N ILE A 66 3.50 -17.54 6.32
CA ILE A 66 3.83 -16.69 7.48
C ILE A 66 2.84 -16.94 8.63
N ILE A 67 1.54 -16.98 8.34
CA ILE A 67 0.51 -17.22 9.34
C ILE A 67 0.61 -18.64 9.92
N TYR A 68 0.93 -19.63 9.09
CA TYR A 68 1.19 -21.01 9.51
C TYR A 68 2.35 -21.09 10.51
N VAL A 69 3.49 -20.44 10.22
CA VAL A 69 4.66 -20.39 11.13
C VAL A 69 4.32 -19.71 12.46
N LEU A 70 3.38 -18.77 12.45
CA LEU A 70 2.87 -18.09 13.65
C LEU A 70 1.74 -18.87 14.35
N ASN A 71 1.51 -20.13 13.97
CA ASN A 71 0.50 -21.05 14.50
C ASN A 71 -0.95 -20.55 14.38
N GLN A 72 -1.24 -19.68 13.39
CA GLN A 72 -2.54 -19.02 13.22
C GLN A 72 -3.02 -18.23 14.46
N ASP A 73 -2.14 -17.98 15.41
CA ASP A 73 -2.46 -17.32 16.66
C ASP A 73 -2.56 -15.80 16.44
N ILE A 74 -3.71 -15.23 16.79
CA ILE A 74 -4.03 -13.82 16.55
C ILE A 74 -3.03 -12.91 17.27
N PHE A 75 -2.62 -13.28 18.48
CA PHE A 75 -1.68 -12.49 19.26
C PHE A 75 -0.29 -12.48 18.60
N ASN A 76 0.20 -13.65 18.18
CA ASN A 76 1.50 -13.79 17.49
C ASN A 76 1.53 -13.01 16.18
N VAL A 77 0.46 -13.08 15.38
CA VAL A 77 0.40 -12.34 14.11
C VAL A 77 0.27 -10.84 14.33
N THR A 78 -0.54 -10.42 15.31
CA THR A 78 -0.65 -9.01 15.68
C THR A 78 0.71 -8.47 16.16
N LEU A 79 1.41 -9.22 17.02
CA LEU A 79 2.75 -8.85 17.48
C LEU A 79 3.75 -8.75 16.31
N TYR A 80 3.74 -9.72 15.40
CA TYR A 80 4.54 -9.68 14.17
C TYR A 80 4.26 -8.40 13.35
N ASN A 81 2.99 -8.08 13.11
CA ASN A 81 2.60 -6.90 12.37
C ASN A 81 3.00 -5.59 13.09
N LEU A 82 2.87 -5.51 14.42
CA LEU A 82 3.31 -4.37 15.22
C LEU A 82 4.83 -4.15 15.15
N ILE A 83 5.61 -5.24 15.15
CA ILE A 83 7.07 -5.18 14.97
C ILE A 83 7.39 -4.66 13.57
N LEU A 84 6.77 -5.20 12.52
CA LEU A 84 7.00 -4.76 11.14
C LEU A 84 6.60 -3.30 10.93
N TYR A 85 5.47 -2.87 11.48
CA TYR A 85 5.04 -1.48 11.45
C TYR A 85 6.07 -0.55 12.10
N SER A 86 6.57 -0.93 13.28
CA SER A 86 7.57 -0.14 14.02
C SER A 86 8.92 -0.08 13.30
N LEU A 87 9.37 -1.20 12.72
CA LEU A 87 10.56 -1.23 11.86
C LEU A 87 10.37 -0.36 10.61
N THR A 88 9.20 -0.42 9.97
CA THR A 88 8.87 0.44 8.82
C THR A 88 8.99 1.91 9.19
N ASN A 89 8.45 2.31 10.35
CA ASN A 89 8.56 3.69 10.84
C ASN A 89 10.01 4.11 11.08
N VAL A 90 10.84 3.23 11.63
CA VAL A 90 12.27 3.49 11.75
C VAL A 90 12.90 3.72 10.38
N LEU A 91 12.61 2.89 9.38
CA LEU A 91 13.17 3.02 8.02
C LEU A 91 12.75 4.34 7.35
N ILE A 92 11.46 4.68 7.37
CA ILE A 92 10.94 5.94 6.84
C ILE A 92 11.63 7.12 7.56
N ALA A 93 11.70 7.07 8.89
CA ALA A 93 12.36 8.11 9.67
C ALA A 93 13.85 8.27 9.30
N LYS A 94 14.55 7.17 8.98
CA LYS A 94 15.95 7.22 8.53
C LYS A 94 16.10 7.95 7.21
N MET A 95 15.26 7.61 6.24
CA MET A 95 15.30 8.20 4.90
C MET A 95 15.05 9.71 4.93
N HIS A 96 14.27 10.18 5.92
CA HIS A 96 13.95 11.60 6.07
C HIS A 96 14.80 12.32 7.11
N TRP A 97 15.81 11.70 7.74
CA TRP A 97 16.65 12.40 8.72
C TRP A 97 17.40 13.58 8.11
N GLU A 98 17.91 13.43 6.90
CA GLU A 98 18.63 14.49 6.18
C GLU A 98 17.72 15.68 5.81
N ALA A 99 16.41 15.47 5.72
CA ALA A 99 15.43 16.52 5.48
C ALA A 99 15.07 17.33 6.74
N ARG A 100 15.49 16.88 7.95
CA ARG A 100 15.13 17.54 9.22
C ARG A 100 16.06 18.72 9.51
N SER A 101 15.78 19.86 8.90
CA SER A 101 16.40 21.14 9.28
C SER A 101 15.57 21.95 10.28
N ASN A 102 14.28 21.61 10.47
CA ASN A 102 13.31 22.42 11.21
C ASN A 102 12.35 21.54 12.05
N TYR A 103 11.90 22.06 13.20
CA TYR A 103 10.88 21.44 14.07
C TYR A 103 9.58 21.13 13.31
N ILE A 104 9.14 22.01 12.39
CA ILE A 104 7.91 21.82 11.60
C ILE A 104 8.00 20.55 10.75
N ILE A 105 9.16 20.30 10.14
CA ILE A 105 9.42 19.09 9.34
C ILE A 105 9.40 17.84 10.23
N SER A 106 9.86 17.97 11.48
CA SER A 106 9.84 16.86 12.44
C SER A 106 8.42 16.51 12.89
N ILE A 107 7.57 17.51 13.15
CA ILE A 107 6.14 17.31 13.44
C ILE A 107 5.44 16.67 12.24
N ALA A 108 5.65 17.21 11.03
CA ALA A 108 5.05 16.67 9.81
C ALA A 108 5.47 15.19 9.59
N LEU A 109 6.72 14.85 9.89
CA LEU A 109 7.18 13.47 9.80
C LEU A 109 6.50 12.56 10.83
N ILE A 110 6.25 13.05 12.06
CA ILE A 110 5.50 12.27 13.05
C ILE A 110 4.09 11.95 12.54
N LEU A 111 3.42 12.88 11.86
CA LEU A 111 2.11 12.63 11.23
C LEU A 111 2.18 11.50 10.19
N LEU A 112 3.24 11.48 9.37
CA LEU A 112 3.48 10.40 8.39
C LEU A 112 3.72 9.04 9.07
N LEU A 113 4.48 9.04 10.17
CA LEU A 113 4.83 7.83 10.91
C LEU A 113 3.64 7.24 11.66
N LEU A 114 2.81 8.10 12.27
CA LEU A 114 1.67 7.71 13.12
C LEU A 114 0.33 7.74 12.36
N ASN A 115 0.37 7.51 11.05
CA ASN A 115 -0.83 7.46 10.22
C ASN A 115 -1.81 6.38 10.75
N PRO A 116 -3.05 6.76 11.12
CA PRO A 116 -3.97 5.88 11.85
C PRO A 116 -4.37 4.64 11.04
N TYR A 117 -4.50 4.75 9.72
CA TYR A 117 -4.85 3.59 8.90
C TYR A 117 -3.70 2.59 8.79
N ARG A 118 -2.43 3.03 8.83
CA ARG A 118 -1.29 2.08 8.91
C ARG A 118 -1.29 1.32 10.22
N ILE A 119 -1.67 1.99 11.31
CA ILE A 119 -1.76 1.37 12.63
C ILE A 119 -2.90 0.34 12.62
N HIS A 120 -4.08 0.69 12.10
CA HIS A 120 -5.20 -0.24 11.91
C HIS A 120 -4.81 -1.51 11.13
N LEU A 121 -4.04 -1.36 10.04
CA LEU A 121 -3.53 -2.51 9.29
C LEU A 121 -2.51 -3.33 10.08
N ALA A 122 -1.81 -2.73 11.05
CA ALA A 122 -0.83 -3.41 11.90
C ALA A 122 -1.48 -4.13 13.09
N THR A 123 -2.70 -3.74 13.49
CA THR A 123 -3.47 -4.33 14.59
C THR A 123 -4.41 -5.45 14.12
N THR A 124 -4.39 -5.77 12.82
CA THR A 124 -5.24 -6.78 12.18
C THR A 124 -4.40 -7.85 11.48
N MET A 125 -5.00 -9.00 11.17
CA MET A 125 -4.31 -10.15 10.59
C MET A 125 -4.19 -10.07 9.07
N LEU A 126 -3.65 -8.95 8.58
CA LEU A 126 -3.59 -8.62 7.15
C LEU A 126 -2.15 -8.60 6.62
N LYS A 127 -1.99 -9.04 5.36
CA LYS A 127 -0.71 -9.01 4.65
C LYS A 127 -0.21 -7.62 4.26
N ASP A 128 -1.08 -6.62 4.37
CA ASP A 128 -0.82 -5.24 3.98
C ASP A 128 0.37 -4.64 4.73
N THR A 129 0.48 -4.87 6.03
CA THR A 129 1.62 -4.40 6.85
C THR A 129 2.95 -5.00 6.38
N THR A 130 2.98 -6.29 6.07
CA THR A 130 4.16 -6.95 5.48
C THR A 130 4.50 -6.37 4.11
N MET A 131 3.50 -6.12 3.26
CA MET A 131 3.72 -5.52 1.94
C MET A 131 4.28 -4.10 2.03
N ILE A 132 3.79 -3.27 2.94
CA ILE A 132 4.32 -1.92 3.17
C ILE A 132 5.76 -2.01 3.66
N PHE A 133 6.04 -2.87 4.64
CA PHE A 133 7.40 -3.07 5.16
C PHE A 133 8.37 -3.47 4.06
N LEU A 134 8.04 -4.49 3.26
CA LEU A 134 8.91 -4.95 2.17
C LEU A 134 9.11 -3.87 1.11
N THR A 135 8.05 -3.15 0.71
CA THR A 135 8.16 -2.07 -0.28
C THR A 135 9.08 -0.96 0.24
N VAL A 136 8.91 -0.50 1.47
CA VAL A 136 9.78 0.51 2.10
C VAL A 136 11.22 -0.02 2.26
N LEU A 137 11.39 -1.28 2.66
CA LEU A 137 12.70 -1.91 2.80
C LEU A 137 13.45 -1.95 1.47
N ILE A 138 12.77 -2.26 0.36
CA ILE A 138 13.40 -2.24 -0.96
C ILE A 138 13.87 -0.83 -1.31
N PHE A 139 13.04 0.20 -1.09
CA PHE A 139 13.46 1.58 -1.31
C PHE A 139 14.65 1.99 -0.43
N TYR A 140 14.66 1.56 0.83
CA TYR A 140 15.76 1.83 1.75
C TYR A 140 17.05 1.07 1.37
N LYS A 141 16.93 -0.14 0.82
CA LYS A 141 18.04 -1.04 0.47
C LYS A 141 18.00 -1.42 -1.00
N PHE A 142 17.96 -0.40 -1.87
CA PHE A 142 17.80 -0.59 -3.31
C PHE A 142 18.83 -1.54 -3.96
N ARG A 143 20.06 -1.61 -3.42
CA ARG A 143 21.09 -2.57 -3.85
C ARG A 143 20.62 -4.04 -3.79
N TYR A 144 19.73 -4.37 -2.85
CA TYR A 144 19.19 -5.72 -2.66
C TYR A 144 17.77 -5.86 -3.20
N ALA A 145 17.31 -4.92 -4.05
CA ALA A 145 15.94 -4.92 -4.56
C ALA A 145 15.57 -6.25 -5.21
N ILE A 146 16.42 -6.83 -6.07
CA ILE A 146 16.14 -8.09 -6.77
C ILE A 146 15.84 -9.23 -5.79
N LEU A 147 16.62 -9.36 -4.72
CA LEU A 147 16.41 -10.38 -3.69
C LEU A 147 15.08 -10.18 -2.94
N LEU A 148 14.73 -8.91 -2.69
CA LEU A 148 13.53 -8.51 -1.97
C LEU A 148 12.25 -8.51 -2.83
N ILE A 149 12.38 -8.50 -4.17
CA ILE A 149 11.25 -8.68 -5.09
C ILE A 149 10.61 -10.05 -4.88
N LEU A 150 11.41 -11.11 -4.81
CA LEU A 150 10.88 -12.47 -4.67
C LEU A 150 9.88 -12.62 -3.50
N PRO A 151 10.21 -12.27 -2.24
CA PRO A 151 9.25 -12.37 -1.15
C PRO A 151 8.03 -11.44 -1.33
N THR A 152 8.16 -10.28 -1.98
CA THR A 152 6.98 -9.44 -2.27
C THR A 152 6.00 -10.11 -3.24
N VAL A 153 6.50 -10.76 -4.30
CA VAL A 153 5.64 -11.46 -5.27
C VAL A 153 5.04 -12.73 -4.64
N MET A 154 5.80 -13.44 -3.80
CA MET A 154 5.28 -14.57 -3.03
C MET A 154 4.11 -14.18 -2.13
N ILE A 155 4.13 -13.01 -1.50
CA ILE A 155 3.02 -12.53 -0.66
C ILE A 155 1.87 -11.98 -1.50
N ARG A 156 2.17 -11.26 -2.58
CA ARG A 156 1.17 -10.61 -3.44
C ARG A 156 1.70 -10.49 -4.86
N LEU A 157 1.12 -11.23 -5.80
CA LEU A 157 1.53 -11.20 -7.22
C LEU A 157 1.41 -9.78 -7.83
N ALA A 158 0.34 -9.05 -7.50
CA ALA A 158 0.14 -7.67 -7.95
C ALA A 158 1.22 -6.68 -7.48
N SER A 159 2.12 -7.07 -6.56
CA SER A 159 3.26 -6.24 -6.16
C SER A 159 4.25 -5.99 -7.31
N LEU A 160 4.21 -6.78 -8.38
CA LEU A 160 4.97 -6.53 -9.61
C LEU A 160 4.71 -5.11 -10.16
N PHE A 161 3.48 -4.61 -10.06
CA PHE A 161 3.14 -3.26 -10.49
C PHE A 161 3.82 -2.19 -9.63
N TYR A 162 4.15 -2.48 -8.36
CA TYR A 162 4.81 -1.50 -7.50
C TYR A 162 6.19 -1.11 -8.03
N PHE A 163 6.84 -1.98 -8.79
CA PHE A 163 8.15 -1.72 -9.38
C PHE A 163 8.11 -0.71 -10.53
N ILE A 164 6.94 -0.42 -11.10
CA ILE A 164 6.76 0.70 -12.03
C ILE A 164 7.14 2.03 -11.36
N ALA A 165 6.89 2.16 -10.05
CA ALA A 165 7.22 3.35 -9.28
C ALA A 165 8.73 3.62 -9.16
N TRP A 166 9.58 2.65 -9.49
CA TRP A 166 11.04 2.78 -9.39
C TRP A 166 11.68 3.44 -10.60
N PHE A 167 10.96 3.45 -11.72
CA PHE A 167 11.48 4.04 -12.94
C PHE A 167 11.61 5.56 -12.78
N LYS A 168 12.66 6.10 -13.41
CA LYS A 168 12.89 7.55 -13.46
C LYS A 168 11.75 8.22 -14.22
N PRO A 169 11.35 9.46 -13.87
CA PRO A 169 10.29 10.18 -14.60
C PRO A 169 10.51 10.24 -16.12
N LYS A 170 11.76 10.43 -16.56
CA LYS A 170 12.14 10.44 -18.00
C LYS A 170 11.88 9.11 -18.72
N SER A 171 11.86 7.99 -17.98
CA SER A 171 11.62 6.64 -18.52
C SER A 171 10.14 6.31 -18.63
N MET A 172 9.24 7.08 -18.00
CA MET A 172 7.80 6.79 -17.97
C MET A 172 7.16 6.79 -19.36
N LYS A 173 7.66 7.62 -20.28
CA LYS A 173 7.19 7.64 -21.67
C LYS A 173 7.34 6.28 -22.36
N PHE A 174 8.39 5.52 -22.04
CA PHE A 174 8.61 4.19 -22.61
C PHE A 174 7.68 3.16 -21.99
N ILE A 175 7.37 3.28 -20.70
CA ILE A 175 6.40 2.39 -20.02
C ILE A 175 5.01 2.60 -20.61
N ILE A 176 4.60 3.86 -20.82
CA ILE A 176 3.33 4.19 -21.47
C ILE A 176 3.33 3.64 -22.90
N PHE A 177 4.40 3.84 -23.67
CA PHE A 177 4.51 3.30 -25.01
C PHE A 177 4.40 1.77 -25.06
N ILE A 178 5.11 1.06 -24.16
CA ILE A 178 5.02 -0.41 -24.05
C ILE A 178 3.60 -0.83 -23.69
N GLY A 179 2.94 -0.15 -22.75
CA GLY A 179 1.55 -0.43 -22.38
C GLY A 179 0.59 -0.28 -23.57
N ILE A 180 0.75 0.78 -24.36
CA ILE A 180 -0.02 1.00 -25.59
C ILE A 180 0.29 -0.09 -26.63
N ALA A 181 1.56 -0.45 -26.83
CA ALA A 181 1.96 -1.48 -27.76
C ALA A 181 1.39 -2.86 -27.38
N ILE A 182 1.40 -3.21 -26.08
CA ILE A 182 0.77 -4.43 -25.56
C ILE A 182 -0.74 -4.40 -25.78
N PHE A 183 -1.39 -3.25 -25.55
CA PHE A 183 -2.82 -3.09 -25.82
C PHE A 183 -3.17 -3.34 -27.29
N ILE A 184 -2.38 -2.78 -28.22
CA ILE A 184 -2.56 -2.95 -29.66
C ILE A 184 -2.27 -4.40 -30.09
N ALA A 185 -1.25 -5.03 -29.51
CA ALA A 185 -0.83 -6.39 -29.87
C ALA A 185 -1.77 -7.48 -29.32
N PHE A 186 -2.40 -7.23 -28.16
CA PHE A 186 -3.26 -8.20 -27.47
C PHE A 186 -4.60 -7.57 -27.05
N PRO A 187 -5.41 -7.07 -28.00
CA PRO A 187 -6.64 -6.35 -27.66
C PRO A 187 -7.66 -7.26 -26.97
N ASP A 188 -7.90 -8.46 -27.50
CA ASP A 188 -8.93 -9.37 -27.00
C ASP A 188 -8.76 -9.79 -25.52
N PRO A 189 -7.59 -10.26 -25.05
CA PRO A 189 -7.41 -10.60 -23.64
C PRO A 189 -7.50 -9.38 -22.72
N ILE A 190 -7.17 -8.19 -23.20
CA ILE A 190 -7.27 -6.97 -22.40
C ILE A 190 -8.72 -6.48 -22.34
N ILE A 191 -9.44 -6.49 -23.46
CA ILE A 191 -10.86 -6.11 -23.53
C ILE A 191 -11.70 -7.06 -22.68
N SER A 192 -11.52 -8.37 -22.83
CA SER A 192 -12.19 -9.37 -21.99
C SER A 192 -11.91 -9.18 -20.50
N GLN A 193 -10.67 -8.83 -20.12
CA GLN A 193 -10.37 -8.50 -18.72
C GLN A 193 -11.06 -7.21 -18.26
N LEU A 194 -11.13 -6.18 -19.12
CA LEU A 194 -11.84 -4.94 -18.83
C LEU A 194 -13.34 -5.19 -18.62
N ASP A 195 -13.94 -6.04 -19.45
CA ASP A 195 -15.35 -6.42 -19.39
C ASP A 195 -15.64 -7.25 -18.13
N ASN A 196 -14.82 -8.27 -17.85
CA ASN A 196 -14.94 -9.09 -16.63
C ASN A 196 -14.84 -8.24 -15.36
N SER A 197 -13.98 -7.22 -15.36
CA SER A 197 -13.83 -6.33 -14.20
C SER A 197 -14.99 -5.36 -14.02
N GLY A 198 -15.79 -5.11 -15.08
CA GLY A 198 -17.01 -4.29 -15.03
C GLY A 198 -18.27 -5.09 -14.71
N SER A 199 -18.28 -6.40 -14.99
CA SER A 199 -19.45 -7.28 -14.82
C SER A 199 -19.62 -7.91 -13.44
N ILE A 200 -18.58 -7.87 -12.58
CA ILE A 200 -18.67 -8.36 -11.19
C ILE A 200 -19.40 -7.32 -10.36
N ASP A 201 -20.44 -7.66 -9.58
CA ASP A 201 -21.06 -6.70 -8.66
C ASP A 201 -20.01 -6.20 -7.65
N LEU A 202 -19.58 -4.94 -7.80
CA LEU A 202 -18.50 -4.34 -7.02
C LEU A 202 -19.02 -3.78 -5.70
N LYS A 203 -20.36 -3.77 -5.49
CA LYS A 203 -20.99 -3.48 -4.19
C LYS A 203 -20.92 -4.71 -3.31
N THR A 204 -19.71 -5.15 -2.99
CA THR A 204 -19.52 -6.28 -2.08
C THR A 204 -20.03 -5.98 -0.67
N ARG A 205 -20.19 -4.69 -0.32
CA ARG A 205 -20.65 -4.19 0.97
C ARG A 205 -21.46 -2.91 0.82
N GLU A 206 -22.47 -2.70 1.66
CA GLU A 206 -23.34 -1.50 1.62
C GLU A 206 -22.58 -0.17 1.74
N PHE A 207 -21.37 -0.19 2.30
CA PHE A 207 -20.53 0.98 2.51
C PHE A 207 -19.48 1.21 1.40
N ASP A 208 -19.35 0.30 0.42
CA ASP A 208 -18.53 0.49 -0.79
C ASP A 208 -19.23 1.38 -1.85
N ASN A 209 -20.03 2.36 -1.42
CA ASN A 209 -20.68 3.34 -2.29
C ASN A 209 -19.67 4.36 -2.83
N ILE A 210 -18.74 3.91 -3.66
CA ILE A 210 -17.85 4.76 -4.46
C ILE A 210 -18.16 4.50 -5.93
N PRO A 211 -18.19 5.55 -6.78
CA PRO A 211 -18.45 5.41 -8.21
C PRO A 211 -17.58 4.31 -8.83
N SER A 212 -18.26 3.23 -9.22
CA SER A 212 -17.65 2.06 -9.85
C SER A 212 -17.69 2.16 -11.37
N PHE A 213 -18.57 3.01 -11.92
CA PHE A 213 -18.76 3.29 -13.35
C PHE A 213 -19.10 2.05 -14.17
N GLN A 214 -19.58 0.98 -13.54
CA GLN A 214 -19.85 -0.31 -14.18
C GLN A 214 -20.89 -0.22 -15.28
N GLU A 215 -21.84 0.70 -15.15
CA GLU A 215 -22.87 1.01 -16.12
C GLU A 215 -22.31 1.41 -17.51
N TYR A 216 -21.03 1.77 -17.59
CA TYR A 216 -20.34 2.14 -18.82
C TYR A 216 -19.43 1.03 -19.39
N GLY A 217 -19.49 -0.20 -18.87
CA GLY A 217 -18.70 -1.34 -19.37
C GLY A 217 -17.18 -1.08 -19.37
N TYR A 218 -16.49 -1.39 -20.47
CA TYR A 218 -15.05 -1.14 -20.62
C TYR A 218 -14.67 0.34 -20.41
N PHE A 219 -15.53 1.28 -20.83
CA PHE A 219 -15.29 2.71 -20.64
C PHE A 219 -15.34 3.08 -19.16
N GLY A 220 -16.21 2.41 -18.40
CA GLY A 220 -16.25 2.48 -16.94
C GLY A 220 -14.93 2.08 -16.29
N SER A 221 -14.33 0.97 -16.74
CA SER A 221 -13.02 0.53 -16.29
C SER A 221 -11.91 1.56 -16.58
N LEU A 222 -11.95 2.25 -17.73
CA LEU A 222 -11.02 3.33 -18.04
C LEU A 222 -11.21 4.56 -17.14
N ILE A 223 -12.46 5.00 -16.95
CA ILE A 223 -12.78 6.11 -16.03
C ILE A 223 -12.30 5.78 -14.62
N ARG A 224 -12.57 4.55 -14.14
CA ARG A 224 -12.10 4.02 -12.87
C ARG A 224 -10.58 4.10 -12.74
N GLY A 225 -9.85 3.72 -13.79
CA GLY A 225 -8.39 3.85 -13.88
C GLY A 225 -7.85 5.26 -13.70
N ILE A 226 -8.68 6.29 -13.90
CA ILE A 226 -8.32 7.71 -13.71
C ILE A 226 -8.83 8.23 -12.37
N VAL A 227 -10.11 8.02 -12.08
CA VAL A 227 -10.81 8.60 -10.93
C VAL A 227 -10.32 8.00 -9.61
N TRP A 228 -10.15 6.67 -9.53
CA TRP A 228 -9.77 6.01 -8.28
C TRP A 228 -8.37 6.41 -7.78
N PRO A 229 -7.32 6.50 -8.63
CA PRO A 229 -6.03 7.04 -8.20
C PRO A 229 -6.12 8.48 -7.68
N ILE A 230 -6.91 9.34 -8.32
CA ILE A 230 -7.13 10.72 -7.86
C ILE A 230 -7.78 10.72 -6.48
N LEU A 231 -8.86 9.95 -6.30
CA LEU A 231 -9.53 9.82 -5.01
C LEU A 231 -8.58 9.27 -3.93
N ALA A 232 -7.83 8.21 -4.23
CA ALA A 232 -6.94 7.57 -3.27
C ALA A 232 -5.76 8.45 -2.86
N LEU A 233 -5.15 9.19 -3.80
CA LEU A 233 -4.05 10.12 -3.48
C LEU A 233 -4.54 11.38 -2.74
N SER A 234 -5.78 11.81 -3.00
CA SER A 234 -6.35 13.02 -2.40
C SER A 234 -7.07 12.76 -1.06
N GLY A 235 -7.57 11.55 -0.82
CA GLY A 235 -8.44 11.25 0.31
C GLY A 235 -9.90 11.70 0.14
N LEU A 236 -10.28 12.23 -1.03
CA LEU A 236 -11.61 12.83 -1.23
C LEU A 236 -12.78 11.83 -1.24
N PHE A 237 -12.50 10.52 -1.35
CA PHE A 237 -13.53 9.48 -1.28
C PHE A 237 -14.30 9.47 0.05
N VAL A 238 -13.79 10.08 1.12
CA VAL A 238 -14.50 10.21 2.42
C VAL A 238 -15.80 11.00 2.31
N PHE A 239 -15.91 11.91 1.33
CA PHE A 239 -17.13 12.68 1.11
C PHE A 239 -18.18 11.92 0.30
N ILE A 240 -17.79 10.77 -0.25
CA ILE A 240 -18.62 9.97 -1.17
C ILE A 240 -19.07 8.69 -0.49
N SER A 241 -18.16 8.03 0.23
CA SER A 241 -18.44 6.76 0.89
C SER A 241 -18.86 6.95 2.35
N PRO A 242 -19.88 6.21 2.81
CA PRO A 242 -20.29 6.20 4.21
C PRO A 242 -19.40 5.31 5.10
N ALA A 243 -18.36 4.66 4.57
CA ALA A 243 -17.56 3.70 5.32
C ALA A 243 -16.68 4.39 6.39
N PHE A 244 -16.89 4.03 7.66
CA PHE A 244 -16.09 4.56 8.77
C PHE A 244 -14.57 4.31 8.59
N ALA A 245 -14.18 3.14 8.07
CA ALA A 245 -12.78 2.81 7.83
C ALA A 245 -12.09 3.80 6.87
N TYR A 246 -12.82 4.37 5.91
CA TYR A 246 -12.28 5.34 4.95
C TYR A 246 -11.97 6.70 5.57
N ILE A 247 -12.56 7.04 6.71
CA ILE A 247 -12.16 8.24 7.45
C ILE A 247 -10.68 8.14 7.85
N PHE A 248 -10.25 6.99 8.39
CA PHE A 248 -8.85 6.80 8.76
C PHE A 248 -7.91 6.80 7.55
N VAL A 249 -8.33 6.20 6.43
CA VAL A 249 -7.55 6.22 5.18
C VAL A 249 -7.38 7.66 4.70
N SER A 250 -8.46 8.44 4.66
CA SER A 250 -8.44 9.82 4.18
C SER A 250 -7.63 10.73 5.08
N ILE A 251 -7.70 10.58 6.42
CA ILE A 251 -6.81 11.27 7.35
C ILE A 251 -5.35 10.97 6.99
N GLY A 252 -5.03 9.70 6.73
CA GLY A 252 -3.70 9.28 6.30
C GLY A 252 -3.25 9.94 4.98
N CYS A 253 -4.14 10.05 4.00
CA CYS A 253 -3.88 10.73 2.74
C CYS A 253 -3.66 12.24 2.93
N PHE A 254 -4.47 12.90 3.75
CA PHE A 254 -4.29 14.31 4.09
C PHE A 254 -2.95 14.56 4.81
N MET A 255 -2.55 13.67 5.73
CA MET A 255 -1.23 13.72 6.37
C MET A 255 -0.09 13.61 5.34
N ASN A 256 -0.22 12.73 4.34
CA ASN A 256 0.76 12.60 3.25
C ASN A 256 0.85 13.85 2.39
N ILE A 257 -0.29 14.46 2.05
CA ILE A 257 -0.37 15.72 1.31
C ILE A 257 0.29 16.84 2.10
N ALA A 258 -0.10 17.02 3.36
CA ALA A 258 0.44 18.03 4.25
C ALA A 258 1.96 17.88 4.37
N TYR A 259 2.46 16.67 4.63
CA TYR A 259 3.89 16.38 4.68
C TYR A 259 4.60 16.76 3.38
N SER A 260 4.06 16.32 2.23
CA SER A 260 4.66 16.56 0.92
C SER A 260 4.73 18.05 0.58
N TYR A 261 3.70 18.83 0.91
CA TYR A 261 3.71 20.28 0.72
C TYR A 261 4.63 21.01 1.70
N ILE A 262 4.66 20.61 2.97
CA ILE A 262 5.53 21.25 3.97
C ILE A 262 7.00 21.05 3.61
N VAL A 263 7.40 19.82 3.25
CA VAL A 263 8.81 19.46 3.03
C VAL A 263 9.26 19.71 1.60
N TYR A 264 8.46 19.34 0.60
CA TYR A 264 8.86 19.35 -0.82
C TYR A 264 8.20 20.43 -1.66
N LYS A 265 7.22 21.17 -1.09
CA LYS A 265 6.45 22.21 -1.80
C LYS A 265 5.76 21.67 -3.06
N ARG A 266 5.38 20.38 -3.05
CA ARG A 266 4.73 19.70 -4.17
C ARG A 266 3.64 18.75 -3.68
N PRO A 267 2.55 18.58 -4.44
CA PRO A 267 1.56 17.56 -4.14
C PRO A 267 2.15 16.15 -4.30
N PRO A 268 1.60 15.13 -3.61
CA PRO A 268 1.99 13.73 -3.74
C PRO A 268 1.46 13.08 -5.03
N ILE A 269 1.46 13.81 -6.15
CA ILE A 269 1.00 13.30 -7.45
C ILE A 269 2.22 13.08 -8.32
N LEU A 270 2.66 11.82 -8.39
CA LEU A 270 3.77 11.38 -9.21
C LEU A 270 3.25 10.42 -10.30
N LEU A 271 3.58 10.68 -11.56
CA LEU A 271 3.14 9.82 -12.67
C LEU A 271 3.55 8.35 -12.48
N ARG A 272 4.75 8.11 -11.93
CA ARG A 272 5.25 6.76 -11.60
C ARG A 272 4.48 6.06 -10.48
N ILE A 273 3.72 6.79 -9.67
CA ILE A 273 2.76 6.24 -8.69
C ILE A 273 1.38 6.09 -9.33
N PHE A 274 0.97 7.08 -10.11
CA PHE A 274 -0.34 7.10 -10.76
C PHE A 274 -0.54 5.91 -11.70
N ILE A 275 0.45 5.58 -12.54
CA ILE A 275 0.34 4.48 -13.51
C ILE A 275 0.06 3.12 -12.84
N PRO A 276 0.86 2.65 -11.87
CA PRO A 276 0.54 1.36 -11.22
C PRO A 276 -0.78 1.42 -10.45
N MET A 277 -1.15 2.56 -9.88
CA MET A 277 -2.49 2.73 -9.28
C MET A 277 -3.61 2.60 -10.31
N ALA A 278 -3.45 3.14 -11.53
CA ALA A 278 -4.44 3.03 -12.60
C ALA A 278 -4.60 1.57 -13.07
N ILE A 279 -3.49 0.85 -13.25
CA ILE A 279 -3.51 -0.58 -13.61
C ILE A 279 -4.23 -1.39 -12.53
N ILE A 280 -3.89 -1.18 -11.25
CA ILE A 280 -4.53 -1.88 -10.14
C ILE A 280 -6.04 -1.55 -10.07
N ALA A 281 -6.43 -0.30 -10.31
CA ALA A 281 -7.84 0.11 -10.28
C ALA A 281 -8.69 -0.69 -11.28
N ILE A 282 -8.12 -1.02 -12.44
CA ILE A 282 -8.77 -1.83 -13.47
C ILE A 282 -8.89 -3.31 -13.05
N LEU A 283 -7.87 -3.83 -12.35
CA LEU A 283 -7.77 -5.26 -12.05
C LEU A 283 -8.56 -5.71 -10.81
N VAL A 284 -8.90 -4.79 -9.92
CA VAL A 284 -9.52 -5.13 -8.62
C VAL A 284 -11.04 -4.98 -8.64
N PRO A 285 -11.76 -5.82 -7.86
CA PRO A 285 -13.22 -5.88 -7.90
C PRO A 285 -13.92 -4.85 -7.00
N GLY A 286 -13.23 -3.85 -6.45
CA GLY A 286 -13.89 -2.89 -5.57
C GLY A 286 -12.93 -1.89 -4.94
N PHE A 287 -13.45 -0.75 -4.47
CA PHE A 287 -12.61 0.32 -3.96
C PHE A 287 -11.92 -0.04 -2.64
N THR A 288 -12.56 -0.83 -1.76
CA THR A 288 -11.91 -1.31 -0.53
C THR A 288 -10.68 -2.17 -0.85
N SER A 289 -10.83 -3.12 -1.77
CA SER A 289 -9.72 -3.93 -2.27
C SER A 289 -8.66 -3.06 -2.94
N TYR A 290 -9.09 -2.11 -3.77
CA TYR A 290 -8.21 -1.15 -4.42
C TYR A 290 -7.31 -0.42 -3.44
N ILE A 291 -7.87 0.22 -2.41
CA ILE A 291 -7.12 0.97 -1.40
C ILE A 291 -6.05 0.10 -0.76
N ARG A 292 -6.37 -1.14 -0.38
CA ARG A 292 -5.40 -2.08 0.22
C ARG A 292 -4.26 -2.45 -0.73
N TYR A 293 -4.53 -2.57 -2.02
CA TYR A 293 -3.50 -2.83 -3.02
C TYR A 293 -2.62 -1.62 -3.29
N VAL A 294 -3.17 -0.40 -3.33
CA VAL A 294 -2.39 0.80 -3.63
C VAL A 294 -1.76 1.45 -2.40
N TYR A 295 -2.13 1.04 -1.20
CA TYR A 295 -1.62 1.68 0.01
C TYR A 295 -0.08 1.68 0.15
N PRO A 296 0.64 0.59 -0.21
CA PRO A 296 2.11 0.62 -0.27
C PRO A 296 2.64 1.74 -1.18
N LEU A 297 1.98 2.00 -2.32
CA LEU A 297 2.34 3.09 -3.26
C LEU A 297 2.11 4.47 -2.64
N ILE A 298 1.02 4.65 -1.90
CA ILE A 298 0.72 5.89 -1.17
C ILE A 298 1.83 6.16 -0.13
N ILE A 299 2.24 5.15 0.64
CA ILE A 299 3.27 5.30 1.68
C ILE A 299 4.65 5.62 1.12
N ILE A 300 5.04 5.08 -0.04
CA ILE A 300 6.33 5.41 -0.65
C ILE A 300 6.35 6.76 -1.38
N THR A 301 5.20 7.40 -1.59
CA THR A 301 5.12 8.64 -2.37
C THR A 301 5.96 9.78 -1.77
N PRO A 302 5.89 10.07 -0.46
CA PRO A 302 6.79 11.03 0.18
C PRO A 302 8.28 10.67 0.04
N LEU A 303 8.62 9.37 0.07
CA LEU A 303 10.00 8.90 -0.10
C LEU A 303 10.52 9.24 -1.51
N LEU A 304 9.70 8.98 -2.53
CA LEU A 304 10.00 9.27 -3.92
C LEU A 304 10.16 10.77 -4.19
N LEU A 305 9.30 11.60 -3.59
CA LEU A 305 9.46 13.05 -3.65
C LEU A 305 10.78 13.51 -3.02
N GLY A 306 11.20 12.89 -1.91
CA GLY A 306 12.49 13.16 -1.29
C GLY A 306 13.68 12.86 -2.20
N ILE A 307 13.65 11.73 -2.90
CA ILE A 307 14.70 11.36 -3.87
C ILE A 307 14.76 12.37 -5.02
N ASP A 308 13.61 12.75 -5.58
CA ASP A 308 13.55 13.75 -6.65
C ASP A 308 14.06 15.11 -6.18
N TYR A 309 13.70 15.51 -4.95
CA TYR A 309 14.15 16.77 -4.34
C TYR A 309 15.67 16.82 -4.20
N ILE A 310 16.29 15.77 -3.64
CA ILE A 310 17.75 15.68 -3.49
C ILE A 310 18.43 15.72 -4.86
N ARG A 311 17.89 15.01 -5.85
CA ARG A 311 18.42 15.00 -7.21
C ARG A 311 18.40 16.39 -7.86
N MET A 312 17.28 17.09 -7.79
CA MET A 312 17.17 18.45 -8.32
C MET A 312 18.13 19.42 -7.64
N LYS A 313 18.36 19.28 -6.32
CA LYS A 313 19.33 20.10 -5.60
C LYS A 313 20.75 19.89 -6.10
N LYS A 314 21.15 18.63 -6.37
CA LYS A 314 22.46 18.29 -6.94
C LYS A 314 22.62 18.83 -8.37
N GLU A 315 21.59 18.72 -9.20
CA GLU A 315 21.62 19.20 -10.59
C GLU A 315 21.72 20.74 -10.69
N LYS A 316 21.30 21.49 -9.67
CA LYS A 316 21.44 22.97 -9.62
C LYS A 316 22.77 23.47 -9.05
N GLN A 317 23.60 22.58 -8.50
CA GLN A 317 24.91 22.90 -7.93
C GLN A 317 26.07 22.63 -8.91
N ILE A 318 25.75 22.10 -10.09
CA ILE A 318 26.66 21.88 -11.23
C ILE A 318 26.34 22.94 -12.27
#